data_AF-A0A1E3YZE7-F1
#
_entry.id   AF-A0A1E3YZE7-F1
#
_cell.length_a   1.000
_cell.length_b   1.000
_cell.length_c   1.000
_cell.angle_alpha   90.00
_cell.angle_beta   90.00
_cell.angle_gamma   90.00
#
_symmetry.space_group_name_H-M   'P 1'
#
loop_
_entity.id
_entity.type
_entity.pdbx_description
1 polymer ?
#
loop_
_entity_poly.entity_id
_entity_poly.type
_entity_poly.pdbx_seq_one_letter_code
_entity_poly.pdbx_strand_id
1 'polypeptide(L)'
;MKLIATPSVIAVLAVLAGCNATSPHHPSGPMASGRDRTFSVPVYGTDTSPAYAAATRECQRLALFPKLLRNDGSRLIFECVSEAPDRQP
;
A
#
# COMPACT_ATOMS: atom_id res chain seq x y z
N MET A 1 29.57 59.13 9.88
CA MET A 1 30.52 58.24 9.19
C MET A 1 30.64 56.93 9.98
N LYS A 2 30.85 55.83 9.26
CA LYS A 2 30.58 54.42 9.58
C LYS A 2 31.77 53.72 10.29
N LEU A 3 31.51 52.68 11.10
CA LEU A 3 32.35 51.48 11.38
C LEU A 3 31.66 50.65 12.49
N ILE A 4 30.79 49.67 12.19
CA ILE A 4 31.05 48.22 11.99
C ILE A 4 31.99 47.61 13.05
N ALA A 5 31.47 46.68 13.88
CA ALA A 5 32.08 45.37 14.18
C ALA A 5 31.24 44.59 15.23
N THR A 6 30.66 43.47 14.80
CA THR A 6 30.16 42.37 15.66
C THR A 6 31.34 41.58 16.23
N PRO A 7 31.20 40.83 17.35
CA PRO A 7 30.92 39.40 17.18
C PRO A 7 30.14 38.70 18.32
N SER A 8 29.43 37.65 17.91
CA SER A 8 29.28 36.36 18.60
C SER A 8 28.67 36.30 20.01
N VAL A 9 27.38 35.99 20.07
CA VAL A 9 26.83 35.16 21.15
C VAL A 9 26.09 33.97 20.51
N ILE A 10 26.68 32.80 20.72
CA ILE A 10 26.14 31.47 20.45
C ILE A 10 24.89 31.28 21.34
N ALA A 11 23.74 31.00 20.76
CA ALA A 11 22.60 30.46 21.50
C ALA A 11 21.87 29.44 20.63
N VAL A 12 22.10 28.18 21.00
CA VAL A 12 21.47 26.97 20.51
C VAL A 12 19.96 27.06 20.72
N LEU A 13 19.18 27.05 19.64
CA LEU A 13 17.78 26.63 19.66
C LEU A 13 17.63 25.51 18.64
N ALA A 14 17.95 24.31 19.11
CA ALA A 14 17.46 23.07 18.53
C ALA A 14 15.93 23.11 18.54
N VAL A 15 15.31 23.23 17.37
CA VAL A 15 13.93 22.83 17.17
C VAL A 15 13.94 21.64 16.23
N LEU A 16 13.79 20.47 16.84
CA LEU A 16 13.40 19.25 16.16
C LEU A 16 12.04 19.49 15.51
N ALA A 17 12.04 19.63 14.19
CA ALA A 17 10.85 19.39 13.38
C ALA A 17 11.25 18.38 12.29
N GLY A 18 11.34 17.12 12.70
CA GLY A 18 11.32 16.01 11.75
C GLY A 18 9.94 15.94 11.13
N CYS A 19 9.83 16.22 9.82
CA CYS A 19 8.67 15.84 9.02
C CYS A 19 9.13 14.91 7.90
N ASN A 20 9.20 13.65 8.31
CA ASN A 20 8.86 12.43 7.59
C ASN A 20 9.21 12.34 6.10
N ALA A 21 10.18 11.49 5.81
CA ALA A 21 10.46 10.93 4.50
C ALA A 21 9.18 10.41 3.84
N THR A 22 8.72 11.06 2.77
CA THR A 22 7.85 10.41 1.78
C THR A 22 8.73 9.90 0.65
N SER A 23 9.56 8.91 0.96
CA SER A 23 9.87 7.91 -0.03
C SER A 23 8.61 7.04 -0.14
N PRO A 24 8.08 6.75 -1.33
CA PRO A 24 7.11 5.67 -1.48
C PRO A 24 7.87 4.35 -1.30
N HIS A 25 8.31 4.08 -0.07
CA HIS A 25 8.63 2.71 0.33
C HIS A 25 7.30 1.99 0.34
N HIS A 26 6.98 1.41 -0.80
CA HIS A 26 6.07 0.28 -0.89
C HIS A 26 6.57 -0.76 0.11
N PRO A 27 5.93 -0.95 1.28
CA PRO A 27 6.27 -2.10 2.09
C PRO A 27 5.59 -3.25 1.38
N SER A 28 6.31 -3.92 0.49
CA SER A 28 6.03 -5.30 0.14
C SER A 28 6.20 -6.08 1.44
N GLY A 29 5.14 -6.14 2.24
CA GLY A 29 5.14 -6.83 3.52
C GLY A 29 5.52 -8.30 3.34
N PRO A 30 6.04 -8.95 4.40
CA PRO A 30 6.41 -10.35 4.33
C PRO A 30 5.17 -11.16 3.94
N MET A 31 5.23 -11.88 2.82
CA MET A 31 4.15 -12.77 2.38
C MET A 31 4.02 -13.92 3.36
N ALA A 32 3.15 -13.76 4.36
CA ALA A 32 2.86 -14.82 5.30
C ALA A 32 1.92 -15.87 4.68
N SER A 33 2.15 -17.09 5.14
CA SER A 33 1.63 -18.35 4.65
C SER A 33 0.09 -18.42 4.67
N GLY A 34 -0.53 -18.69 3.51
CA GLY A 34 -1.92 -19.16 3.34
C GLY A 34 -3.04 -18.21 3.77
N ARG A 35 -3.12 -17.86 5.05
CA ARG A 35 -4.14 -16.98 5.62
C ARG A 35 -3.84 -15.49 5.41
N ASP A 36 -2.57 -15.16 5.18
CA ASP A 36 -2.06 -13.78 5.00
C ASP A 36 -2.14 -13.27 3.56
N ARG A 37 -2.57 -14.10 2.61
CA ARG A 37 -2.76 -13.72 1.20
C ARG A 37 -4.18 -13.29 0.89
N THR A 38 -5.01 -13.15 1.93
CA THR A 38 -6.38 -12.67 1.80
C THR A 38 -6.44 -11.16 1.99
N PHE A 39 -7.10 -10.46 1.07
CA PHE A 39 -7.25 -9.01 1.15
C PHE A 39 -8.64 -8.57 0.66
N SER A 40 -9.11 -7.43 1.19
CA SER A 40 -10.39 -6.84 0.79
C SER A 40 -10.18 -5.68 -0.17
N VAL A 41 -10.96 -5.66 -1.26
CA VAL A 41 -10.98 -4.55 -2.22
C VAL A 41 -12.35 -3.87 -2.15
N PRO A 42 -12.42 -2.55 -1.89
CA PRO A 42 -13.68 -1.83 -1.89
C PRO A 42 -14.27 -1.76 -3.30
N VAL A 43 -15.59 -1.81 -3.39
CA VAL A 43 -16.36 -1.61 -4.62
C VAL A 43 -17.09 -0.29 -4.50
N TYR A 44 -16.92 0.56 -5.51
CA TYR A 44 -17.61 1.84 -5.58
C TYR A 44 -18.66 1.77 -6.69
N GLY A 45 -19.94 1.85 -6.31
CA GLY A 45 -21.05 1.66 -7.23
C GLY A 45 -21.35 0.18 -7.49
N THR A 46 -21.91 -0.11 -8.67
CA THR A 46 -22.34 -1.48 -9.04
C THR A 46 -21.29 -2.25 -9.83
N ASP A 47 -20.22 -1.59 -10.30
CA ASP A 47 -19.19 -2.22 -11.11
C ASP A 47 -18.07 -2.82 -10.25
N THR A 48 -17.96 -4.15 -10.27
CA THR A 48 -16.92 -4.90 -9.57
C THR A 48 -15.63 -5.04 -10.38
N SER A 49 -15.64 -4.68 -11.67
CA SER A 49 -14.48 -4.83 -12.57
C SER A 49 -13.21 -4.17 -12.04
N PRO A 50 -13.25 -2.95 -11.45
CA PRO A 50 -12.06 -2.31 -10.88
C PRO A 50 -11.48 -3.10 -9.70
N ALA A 51 -12.34 -3.74 -8.90
CA ALA A 51 -11.91 -4.53 -7.77
C ALA A 51 -11.20 -5.82 -8.20
N TYR A 52 -11.72 -6.50 -9.23
CA TYR A 52 -11.05 -7.64 -9.86
C TYR A 52 -9.71 -7.26 -10.52
N ALA A 53 -9.64 -6.10 -11.19
CA ALA A 53 -8.41 -5.61 -11.80
C ALA A 53 -7.34 -5.30 -10.73
N ALA A 54 -7.74 -4.71 -9.61
CA ALA A 54 -6.86 -4.48 -8.47
C ALA A 54 -6.35 -5.80 -7.89
N ALA A 55 -7.22 -6.78 -7.66
CA ALA A 55 -6.84 -8.09 -7.15
C ALA A 55 -5.89 -8.84 -8.08
N THR A 56 -6.13 -8.75 -9.40
CA THR A 56 -5.25 -9.32 -10.41
C THR A 56 -3.85 -8.72 -10.34
N ARG A 57 -3.73 -7.39 -10.29
CA ARG A 57 -2.42 -6.73 -10.18
C ARG A 57 -1.69 -7.10 -8.91
N GLU A 58 -2.40 -7.24 -7.79
CA GLU A 58 -1.80 -7.61 -6.52
C GLU A 58 -1.25 -9.04 -6.55
N CYS A 59 -2.04 -10.01 -7.01
CA CYS A 59 -1.59 -11.41 -7.07
C CYS A 59 -0.51 -11.65 -8.14
N GLN A 60 -0.54 -10.91 -9.26
CA GLN A 60 0.48 -11.00 -10.31
C GLN A 60 1.88 -10.63 -9.80
N ARG A 61 2.00 -9.66 -8.88
CA ARG A 61 3.28 -9.30 -8.25
C ARG A 61 3.92 -10.46 -7.49
N LEU A 62 3.11 -11.44 -7.10
CA LEU A 62 3.52 -12.63 -6.36
C LEU A 62 3.61 -13.86 -7.27
N ALA A 63 3.40 -13.71 -8.57
CA ALA A 63 3.21 -14.80 -9.53
C ALA A 63 2.07 -15.78 -9.14
N LEU A 64 0.98 -15.24 -8.60
CA LEU A 64 -0.22 -15.96 -8.16
C LEU A 64 -1.46 -15.48 -8.92
N PHE A 65 -2.57 -16.19 -8.74
CA PHE A 65 -3.87 -15.87 -9.32
C PHE A 65 -4.85 -15.38 -8.24
N PRO A 66 -5.69 -14.38 -8.54
CA PRO A 66 -6.73 -13.96 -7.63
C PRO A 66 -7.89 -14.96 -7.61
N LYS A 67 -8.25 -15.46 -6.43
CA LYS A 67 -9.46 -16.25 -6.18
C LYS A 67 -10.43 -15.43 -5.35
N LEU A 68 -11.65 -15.23 -5.84
CA LEU A 68 -12.70 -14.59 -5.04
C LEU A 68 -13.14 -15.55 -3.92
N LEU A 69 -13.03 -15.09 -2.67
CA LEU A 69 -13.52 -15.81 -1.50
C LEU A 69 -14.92 -15.35 -1.09
N ARG A 70 -15.19 -14.04 -1.18
CA ARG A 70 -16.46 -13.47 -0.72
C ARG A 70 -16.81 -12.18 -1.45
N ASN A 71 -18.10 -11.97 -1.68
CA ASN A 71 -18.66 -10.73 -2.20
C ASN A 71 -19.72 -10.18 -1.23
N ASP A 72 -19.41 -9.06 -0.57
CA ASP A 72 -20.31 -8.37 0.36
C ASP A 72 -20.99 -7.15 -0.28
N GLY A 73 -20.94 -7.02 -1.61
CA GLY A 73 -21.50 -5.91 -2.39
C GLY A 73 -20.66 -4.64 -2.33
N SER A 74 -20.36 -4.15 -1.12
CA SER A 74 -19.49 -2.97 -0.91
C SER A 74 -18.00 -3.30 -0.92
N ARG A 75 -17.64 -4.58 -0.76
CA ARG A 75 -16.27 -5.09 -0.71
C ARG A 75 -16.22 -6.50 -1.30
N LEU A 76 -15.11 -6.81 -1.95
CA LEU A 76 -14.76 -8.15 -2.39
C LEU A 76 -13.56 -8.64 -1.60
N ILE A 77 -13.57 -9.90 -1.20
CA ILE A 77 -12.48 -10.54 -0.49
C ILE A 77 -11.82 -11.53 -1.45
N PHE A 78 -10.53 -11.33 -1.70
CA PHE A 78 -9.72 -12.16 -2.59
C PHE A 78 -8.62 -12.86 -1.83
N GLU A 79 -8.19 -14.00 -2.32
CA GLU A 79 -6.98 -14.71 -1.90
C GLU A 79 -6.08 -14.92 -3.11
N CYS A 80 -4.79 -14.65 -2.97
CA CYS A 80 -3.81 -15.01 -3.99
C CYS A 80 -3.40 -16.47 -3.85
N VAL A 81 -3.75 -17.30 -4.82
CA VAL A 81 -3.50 -18.74 -4.85
C VAL A 81 -2.59 -19.12 -6.02
N SER A 82 -1.83 -20.22 -5.88
CA SER A 82 -0.93 -20.69 -6.94
C SER A 82 -1.67 -21.35 -8.12
N GLU A 83 -2.89 -21.84 -7.86
CA GLU A 83 -3.74 -22.46 -8.87
C GLU A 83 -4.53 -21.38 -9.62
N ALA A 84 -4.48 -21.41 -10.95
CA ALA A 84 -5.33 -20.53 -11.73
C ALA A 84 -6.79 -20.86 -11.42
N PRO A 85 -7.69 -19.86 -11.28
CA PRO A 85 -9.10 -20.13 -11.08
C PRO A 85 -9.56 -21.05 -12.20
N ASP A 86 -10.00 -22.25 -11.80
CA ASP A 86 -10.48 -23.28 -12.70
C ASP A 86 -11.50 -22.61 -13.61
N ARG A 87 -11.16 -22.48 -14.91
CA ARG A 87 -12.14 -22.08 -15.91
C ARG A 87 -13.07 -23.28 -16.03
N GLN A 88 -14.04 -23.37 -15.12
CA GLN A 88 -15.06 -24.38 -15.20
C GLN A 88 -15.71 -24.27 -16.59
N PRO A 89 -15.76 -25.39 -17.35
CA PRO A 89 -16.24 -25.41 -18.72
C PRO A 89 -17.71 -25.01 -18.86
#